data_AF-A0AAU8S9E7-F1
#
_entry.id   AF-A0AAU8S9E7-F1
#
_cell.length_a   1.000
_cell.length_b   1.000
_cell.length_c   1.000
_cell.angle_alpha   90.00
_cell.angle_beta   90.00
_cell.angle_gamma   90.00
#
_symmetry.space_group_name_H-M   'P 1'
#
loop_
_entity.id
_entity.type
_entity.pdbx_description
1 polymer ?
#
loop_
_entity_poly.entity_id
_entity_poly.type
_entity_poly.pdbx_seq_one_letter_code
_entity_poly.pdbx_strand_id
1 'polypeptide(L)'
;MNERHISMPSAAHARRPVRPPQPRPACAAALVALAALTGCATGVTEEQARADVRWDYAPDALRIDIDASPRLNEYLNAPHTLLLAVFQSADAQTFRELADDPDRLRAMLAAGGPAADFIQTTRYVVAPGARVALSIDRAQRARYVGIVAGYYDADGPRAARLFDVPLHIDKRGWFSSTYRAAPRTLGLRLRLGAQSITDAREAQLNLPPPGARAWTTLDSGAKTLTLPSADENANANGGGNRDSNENDEAAARAPLKR
;
A
#
# COMPACT_ATOMS: atom_id res chain seq x y z
N MET A 1 -1.63 49.73 47.56
CA MET A 1 -1.24 49.84 48.98
C MET A 1 -2.50 49.96 49.83
N ASN A 2 -2.82 48.96 50.65
CA ASN A 2 -3.03 49.15 52.08
C ASN A 2 -3.44 47.82 52.73
N GLU A 3 -2.53 47.35 53.56
CA GLU A 3 -2.72 46.37 54.61
C GLU A 3 -3.83 46.81 55.59
N ARG A 4 -4.48 45.85 56.26
CA ARG A 4 -4.28 45.64 57.71
C ARG A 4 -5.09 44.46 58.24
N HIS A 5 -4.34 43.54 58.85
CA HIS A 5 -4.74 42.63 59.91
C HIS A 5 -5.43 43.36 61.09
N ILE A 6 -6.18 42.63 61.93
CA ILE A 6 -5.92 42.35 63.38
C ILE A 6 -7.21 41.97 64.16
N SER A 7 -7.12 40.83 64.86
CA SER A 7 -7.71 40.35 66.16
C SER A 7 -9.21 40.41 66.54
N MET A 8 -9.78 39.21 66.84
CA MET A 8 -10.20 38.61 68.15
C MET A 8 -10.80 39.51 69.28
N PRO A 9 -11.46 38.98 70.36
CA PRO A 9 -12.13 37.69 70.64
C PRO A 9 -13.54 37.87 71.31
N SER A 10 -14.28 36.78 71.64
CA SER A 10 -15.03 36.69 72.92
C SER A 10 -15.60 35.28 73.24
N ALA A 11 -15.44 34.92 74.51
CA ALA A 11 -16.04 33.87 75.36
C ALA A 11 -17.57 33.66 75.18
N ALA A 12 -18.25 32.62 75.68
CA ALA A 12 -17.99 31.35 76.35
C ALA A 12 -19.37 30.68 76.60
N HIS A 13 -19.34 29.45 77.14
CA HIS A 13 -20.41 28.73 77.89
C HIS A 13 -21.47 27.93 77.11
N ALA A 14 -21.36 26.60 77.19
CA ALA A 14 -22.35 25.77 77.86
C ALA A 14 -21.76 24.39 78.18
N ARG A 15 -21.84 23.98 79.46
CA ARG A 15 -21.46 22.66 79.97
C ARG A 15 -22.69 21.75 80.04
N ARG A 16 -22.42 20.43 80.01
CA ARG A 16 -23.09 19.28 80.69
C ARG A 16 -23.65 18.22 79.73
N PRO A 17 -23.86 16.97 80.16
CA PRO A 17 -23.12 16.16 81.13
C PRO A 17 -22.76 14.75 80.61
N VAL A 18 -21.98 14.06 81.44
CA VAL A 18 -21.41 12.71 81.35
C VAL A 18 -22.45 11.60 81.16
N ARG A 19 -22.17 10.63 80.27
CA ARG A 19 -22.83 9.31 80.21
C ARG A 19 -21.81 8.18 80.51
N PRO A 20 -22.24 7.08 81.15
CA PRO A 20 -21.37 6.10 81.81
C PRO A 20 -20.65 5.14 80.83
N PRO A 21 -19.59 4.44 81.29
CA PRO A 21 -18.76 3.55 80.48
C PRO A 21 -19.38 2.15 80.33
N GLN A 22 -18.74 1.31 79.49
CA GLN A 22 -18.65 -0.17 79.47
C GLN A 22 -18.74 -0.71 78.01
N PRO A 23 -18.27 -1.93 77.68
CA PRO A 23 -16.89 -2.42 77.70
C PRO A 23 -16.40 -2.88 76.29
N ARG A 24 -15.08 -2.84 76.06
CA ARG A 24 -14.38 -3.54 74.94
C ARG A 24 -13.95 -4.93 75.43
N PRO A 25 -13.94 -5.98 74.58
CA PRO A 25 -12.68 -6.41 73.93
C PRO A 25 -12.88 -7.04 72.52
N ALA A 26 -12.11 -6.67 71.49
CA ALA A 26 -10.83 -7.27 71.06
C ALA A 26 -10.98 -8.50 70.13
N CYS A 27 -9.97 -8.70 69.28
CA CYS A 27 -9.75 -9.77 68.30
C CYS A 27 -10.48 -9.61 66.95
N ALA A 28 -9.90 -9.87 65.78
CA ALA A 28 -8.54 -10.13 65.31
C ALA A 28 -8.66 -10.30 63.77
N ALA A 29 -7.54 -10.16 63.06
CA ALA A 29 -7.33 -10.56 61.66
C ALA A 29 -7.96 -9.67 60.57
N ALA A 30 -7.39 -9.51 59.39
CA ALA A 30 -6.05 -9.68 58.87
C ALA A 30 -6.10 -9.11 57.43
N LEU A 31 -5.02 -8.46 57.01
CA LEU A 31 -4.55 -8.30 55.62
C LEU A 31 -5.38 -9.00 54.51
N VAL A 32 -6.10 -8.22 53.70
CA VAL A 32 -6.30 -8.47 52.25
C VAL A 32 -6.24 -7.10 51.57
N ALA A 33 -5.05 -6.64 51.19
CA ALA A 33 -4.46 -6.89 49.88
C ALA A 33 -5.27 -6.28 48.71
N LEU A 34 -4.98 -5.01 48.44
CA LEU A 34 -4.53 -4.52 47.13
C LEU A 34 -4.75 -5.48 45.94
N ALA A 35 -5.93 -5.47 45.31
CA ALA A 35 -6.15 -6.12 44.01
C ALA A 35 -7.40 -5.59 43.28
N ALA A 36 -7.42 -4.30 42.93
CA ALA A 36 -8.41 -3.76 41.98
C ALA A 36 -7.73 -2.95 40.85
N LEU A 37 -6.46 -3.23 40.57
CA LEU A 37 -5.89 -2.96 39.25
C LEU A 37 -6.15 -4.20 38.39
N THR A 38 -7.40 -4.43 38.01
CA THR A 38 -7.73 -5.26 36.84
C THR A 38 -7.27 -4.49 35.61
N GLY A 39 -5.95 -4.42 35.43
CA GLY A 39 -5.35 -4.05 34.17
C GLY A 39 -5.71 -5.16 33.19
N CYS A 40 -6.70 -4.91 32.34
CA CYS A 40 -6.97 -5.75 31.20
C CYS A 40 -5.69 -5.76 30.35
N ALA A 41 -4.93 -6.87 30.41
CA ALA A 41 -3.89 -7.18 29.45
C ALA A 41 -4.57 -7.47 28.10
N THR A 42 -5.13 -6.42 27.50
CA THR A 42 -5.74 -6.48 26.17
C THR A 42 -4.60 -6.38 25.18
N GLY A 43 -4.25 -7.52 24.58
CA GLY A 43 -3.43 -7.50 23.37
C GLY A 43 -4.09 -6.60 22.32
N VAL A 44 -3.29 -5.82 21.59
CA VAL A 44 -3.77 -5.00 20.47
C VAL A 44 -4.42 -5.93 19.45
N THR A 45 -5.71 -5.75 19.12
CA THR A 45 -6.40 -6.59 18.14
C THR A 45 -5.96 -6.26 16.71
N GLU A 46 -6.33 -7.10 15.74
CA GLU A 46 -6.02 -6.86 14.33
C GLU A 46 -6.69 -5.57 13.81
N GLU A 47 -7.95 -5.33 14.18
CA GLU A 47 -8.69 -4.13 13.78
C GLU A 47 -8.04 -2.87 14.34
N GLN A 48 -7.62 -2.90 15.61
CA GLN A 48 -6.90 -1.81 16.24
C GLN A 48 -5.55 -1.58 15.53
N ALA A 49 -4.83 -2.66 15.21
CA ALA A 49 -3.57 -2.56 14.48
C ALA A 49 -3.75 -1.94 13.08
N ARG A 50 -4.83 -2.28 12.35
CA ARG A 50 -5.18 -1.68 11.05
C ARG A 50 -5.55 -0.20 11.17
N ALA A 51 -6.26 0.18 12.23
CA ALA A 51 -6.64 1.58 12.48
C ALA A 51 -5.43 2.46 12.83
N ASP A 52 -4.47 1.92 13.58
CA ASP A 52 -3.28 2.63 14.06
C ASP A 52 -2.13 2.64 13.04
N VAL A 53 -2.35 2.17 11.80
CA VAL A 53 -1.34 2.17 10.73
C VAL A 53 -0.86 3.59 10.43
N ARG A 54 0.45 3.77 10.50
CA ARG A 54 1.12 4.98 10.04
C ARG A 54 1.41 4.89 8.54
N TRP A 55 0.93 5.88 7.81
CA TRP A 55 1.08 5.99 6.36
C TRP A 55 2.21 6.97 6.03
N ASP A 56 3.42 6.63 6.42
CA ASP A 56 4.60 7.46 6.15
C ASP A 56 4.95 7.46 4.65
N TYR A 57 5.75 8.41 4.19
CA TYR A 57 6.30 8.37 2.83
C TYR A 57 7.14 7.09 2.66
N ALA A 58 7.03 6.45 1.49
CA ALA A 58 7.79 5.25 1.19
C ALA A 58 8.30 5.28 -0.26
N PRO A 59 9.62 5.26 -0.49
CA PRO A 59 10.17 5.23 -1.85
C PRO A 59 9.88 3.89 -2.53
N ASP A 60 9.67 3.92 -3.84
CA ASP A 60 9.46 2.73 -4.68
C ASP A 60 8.37 1.75 -4.19
N ALA A 61 7.38 2.29 -3.47
CA ALA A 61 6.34 1.51 -2.81
C ALA A 61 5.14 1.19 -3.72
N LEU A 62 5.07 1.80 -4.91
CA LEU A 62 4.08 1.48 -5.93
C LEU A 62 4.81 0.99 -7.19
N ARG A 63 4.51 -0.23 -7.64
CA ARG A 63 5.10 -0.84 -8.83
C ARG A 63 4.02 -1.25 -9.80
N ILE A 64 4.13 -0.84 -11.05
CA ILE A 64 3.11 -1.07 -12.08
C ILE A 64 3.77 -1.70 -13.30
N ASP A 65 3.42 -2.94 -13.62
CA ASP A 65 3.77 -3.66 -14.85
C ASP A 65 2.70 -3.37 -15.92
N ILE A 66 3.09 -2.64 -16.96
CA ILE A 66 2.20 -2.14 -18.02
C ILE A 66 2.49 -2.92 -19.31
N ASP A 67 1.45 -3.56 -19.83
CA ASP A 67 1.45 -4.22 -21.14
C ASP A 67 0.40 -3.56 -22.03
N ALA A 68 0.85 -2.81 -23.03
CA ALA A 68 -0.01 -2.10 -23.96
C ALA A 68 -0.19 -2.88 -25.27
N SER A 69 -1.45 -2.99 -25.70
CA SER A 69 -1.80 -3.57 -27.00
C SER A 69 -1.11 -2.81 -28.15
N PRO A 70 -0.70 -3.48 -29.24
CA PRO A 70 -0.32 -2.80 -30.49
C PRO A 70 -1.46 -1.95 -31.06
N ARG A 71 -2.70 -2.26 -30.70
CA ARG A 71 -3.91 -1.50 -31.05
C ARG A 71 -4.32 -0.52 -29.95
N LEU A 72 -3.38 -0.06 -29.10
CA LEU A 72 -3.67 0.85 -27.97
C LEU A 72 -4.42 2.10 -28.44
N ASN A 73 -5.43 2.51 -27.68
CA ASN A 73 -6.19 3.74 -27.90
C ASN A 73 -6.61 3.90 -29.38
N GLU A 74 -7.18 2.84 -29.94
CA GLU A 74 -7.54 2.75 -31.35
C GLU A 74 -8.73 3.66 -31.65
N TYR A 75 -8.50 4.61 -32.56
CA TYR A 75 -9.51 5.49 -33.09
C TYR A 75 -9.40 5.49 -34.62
N LEU A 76 -10.52 5.25 -35.32
CA LEU A 76 -10.55 5.11 -36.78
C LEU A 76 -9.52 4.09 -37.32
N ASN A 77 -9.35 2.95 -36.62
CA ASN A 77 -8.39 1.88 -36.94
C ASN A 77 -6.91 2.31 -36.88
N ALA A 78 -6.59 3.42 -36.22
CA ALA A 78 -5.23 3.86 -35.97
C ALA A 78 -4.93 3.83 -34.46
N PRO A 79 -3.84 3.15 -34.03
CA PRO A 79 -3.42 3.16 -32.63
C PRO A 79 -2.78 4.51 -32.27
N HIS A 80 -3.03 4.98 -31.05
CA HIS A 80 -2.49 6.23 -30.53
C HIS A 80 -1.79 6.04 -29.20
N THR A 81 -0.92 6.97 -28.85
CA THR A 81 -0.40 7.05 -27.49
C THR A 81 -1.54 7.30 -26.51
N LEU A 82 -1.36 6.82 -25.29
CA LEU A 82 -2.33 6.98 -24.22
C LEU A 82 -1.67 7.66 -23.03
N LEU A 83 -2.36 8.67 -22.49
CA LEU A 83 -1.96 9.31 -21.24
C LEU A 83 -2.48 8.47 -20.06
N LEU A 84 -1.56 7.95 -19.26
CA LEU A 84 -1.86 7.23 -18.03
C LEU A 84 -1.61 8.15 -16.85
N ALA A 85 -2.62 8.40 -16.02
CA ALA A 85 -2.51 9.15 -14.79
C ALA A 85 -2.62 8.21 -13.57
N VAL A 86 -1.72 8.39 -12.62
CA VAL A 86 -1.71 7.72 -11.32
C VAL A 86 -2.01 8.75 -10.26
N PHE A 87 -3.07 8.50 -9.50
CA PHE A 87 -3.58 9.34 -8.43
C PHE A 87 -3.32 8.67 -7.10
N GLN A 88 -2.79 9.41 -6.13
CA GLN A 88 -2.63 8.96 -4.76
C GLN A 88 -3.53 9.77 -3.85
N SER A 89 -4.39 9.10 -3.06
CA SER A 89 -5.32 9.74 -2.15
C SER A 89 -5.34 9.07 -0.77
N ALA A 90 -5.80 9.84 0.23
CA ALA A 90 -6.10 9.30 1.57
C ALA A 90 -7.49 8.66 1.63
N ASP A 91 -8.40 9.06 0.74
CA ASP A 91 -9.78 8.60 0.67
C ASP A 91 -10.10 8.02 -0.72
N ALA A 92 -10.79 6.90 -0.71
CA ALA A 92 -11.26 6.20 -1.89
C ALA A 92 -12.45 6.91 -2.55
N GLN A 93 -13.27 7.64 -1.77
CA GLN A 93 -14.42 8.37 -2.33
C GLN A 93 -13.98 9.45 -3.32
N THR A 94 -12.92 10.19 -3.00
CA THR A 94 -12.37 11.22 -3.88
C THR A 94 -12.07 10.70 -5.28
N PHE A 95 -11.56 9.47 -5.40
CA PHE A 95 -11.30 8.85 -6.70
C PHE A 95 -12.57 8.34 -7.36
N ARG A 96 -13.51 7.75 -6.61
CA ARG A 96 -14.79 7.28 -7.15
C ARG A 96 -15.58 8.42 -7.77
N GLU A 97 -15.68 9.55 -7.06
CA GLU A 97 -16.32 10.77 -7.58
C GLU A 97 -15.67 11.29 -8.85
N LEU A 98 -14.33 11.21 -8.96
CA LEU A 98 -13.63 11.56 -10.20
C LEU A 98 -13.94 10.57 -11.33
N ALA A 99 -13.99 9.27 -11.03
CA ALA A 99 -14.26 8.23 -12.01
C ALA A 99 -15.71 8.25 -12.53
N ASP A 100 -16.64 8.73 -11.70
CA ASP A 100 -18.06 8.87 -12.05
C ASP A 100 -18.37 10.17 -12.84
N ASP A 101 -17.40 11.09 -12.96
CA ASP A 101 -17.52 12.35 -13.71
C ASP A 101 -16.52 12.39 -14.89
N PRO A 102 -16.96 12.00 -16.11
CA PRO A 102 -16.12 11.98 -17.30
C PRO A 102 -15.53 13.34 -17.67
N ASP A 103 -16.24 14.45 -17.42
CA ASP A 103 -15.78 15.79 -17.80
C ASP A 103 -14.68 16.27 -16.85
N ARG A 104 -14.86 16.05 -15.55
CA ARG A 104 -13.80 16.28 -14.56
C ARG A 104 -12.60 15.37 -14.81
N LEU A 105 -12.80 14.12 -15.17
CA LEU A 105 -11.74 13.18 -15.51
C LEU A 105 -10.91 13.66 -16.72
N ARG A 106 -11.56 14.11 -17.80
CA ARG A 106 -10.87 14.71 -18.96
C ARG A 106 -10.13 15.98 -18.58
N ALA A 107 -10.75 16.87 -17.81
CA ALA A 107 -10.12 18.10 -17.34
C ALA A 107 -8.86 17.79 -16.50
N MET A 108 -8.90 16.78 -15.63
CA MET A 108 -7.77 16.35 -14.81
C MET A 108 -6.61 15.80 -15.64
N LEU A 109 -6.90 15.01 -16.67
CA LEU A 109 -5.89 14.50 -17.60
C LEU A 109 -5.21 15.64 -18.37
N ALA A 110 -5.98 16.67 -18.77
CA ALA A 110 -5.49 17.82 -19.50
C ALA A 110 -4.69 18.84 -18.64
N ALA A 111 -5.21 19.20 -17.47
CA ALA A 111 -4.69 20.29 -16.62
C ALA A 111 -3.30 19.98 -16.04
N GLY A 112 -3.01 18.71 -15.79
CA GLY A 112 -1.64 18.25 -15.58
C GLY A 112 -0.94 18.64 -14.28
N GLY A 113 -1.67 19.21 -13.33
CA GLY A 113 -1.24 19.47 -11.97
C GLY A 113 -1.92 18.57 -10.94
N PRO A 114 -1.46 18.57 -9.68
CA PRO A 114 -2.19 17.92 -8.60
C PRO A 114 -3.55 18.60 -8.44
N ALA A 115 -4.64 17.84 -8.58
CA ALA A 115 -5.93 18.34 -8.11
C ALA A 115 -5.83 18.57 -6.60
N ALA A 116 -6.46 19.63 -6.10
CA ALA A 116 -6.48 19.96 -4.67
C ALA A 116 -6.90 18.78 -3.78
N ASP A 117 -7.67 17.84 -4.35
CA ASP A 117 -8.24 16.70 -3.64
C ASP A 117 -7.31 15.46 -3.59
N PHE A 118 -6.22 15.46 -4.37
CA PHE A 118 -5.26 14.35 -4.41
C PHE A 118 -3.93 14.74 -3.79
N ILE A 119 -3.32 13.81 -3.05
CA ILE A 119 -2.02 14.01 -2.41
C ILE A 119 -0.94 14.15 -3.49
N GLN A 120 -1.01 13.30 -4.51
CA GLN A 120 -0.09 13.32 -5.63
C GLN A 120 -0.81 12.84 -6.88
N THR A 121 -0.53 13.51 -8.01
CA THR A 121 -0.98 13.09 -9.34
C THR A 121 0.25 13.02 -10.23
N THR A 122 0.39 11.92 -10.96
CA THR A 122 1.55 11.71 -11.84
C THR A 122 1.10 11.14 -13.17
N ARG A 123 1.70 11.61 -14.27
CA ARG A 123 1.28 11.27 -15.63
C ARG A 123 2.41 10.60 -16.41
N TYR A 124 2.03 9.67 -17.27
CA TYR A 124 2.92 8.87 -18.10
C TYR A 124 2.32 8.74 -19.50
N VAL A 125 3.16 8.83 -20.52
CA VAL A 125 2.75 8.54 -21.89
C VAL A 125 3.10 7.09 -22.19
N VAL A 126 2.10 6.31 -22.60
CA VAL A 126 2.27 4.92 -23.01
C VAL A 126 2.10 4.82 -24.52
N ALA A 127 3.09 4.25 -25.20
CA ALA A 127 3.03 4.02 -26.64
C ALA A 127 2.33 2.69 -26.98
N PRO A 128 1.72 2.56 -28.17
CA PRO A 128 1.20 1.28 -28.64
C PRO A 128 2.27 0.18 -28.64
N GLY A 129 1.91 -1.01 -28.16
CA GLY A 129 2.83 -2.15 -28.06
C GLY A 129 3.89 -2.05 -26.96
N ALA A 130 3.90 -0.98 -26.16
CA ALA A 130 4.89 -0.80 -25.11
C ALA A 130 4.72 -1.80 -23.96
N ARG A 131 5.85 -2.30 -23.46
CA ARG A 131 5.94 -3.08 -22.22
C ARG A 131 6.91 -2.41 -21.28
N VAL A 132 6.37 -1.82 -20.22
CA VAL A 132 7.15 -0.99 -19.30
C VAL A 132 6.73 -1.26 -17.87
N ALA A 133 7.68 -1.24 -16.95
CA ALA A 133 7.40 -1.20 -15.53
C ALA A 133 7.66 0.20 -14.99
N LEU A 134 6.77 0.68 -14.11
CA LEU A 134 6.93 1.92 -13.37
C LEU A 134 7.21 1.61 -11.89
N SER A 135 8.13 2.36 -11.29
CA SER A 135 8.36 2.41 -9.84
C SER A 135 8.11 3.84 -9.38
N ILE A 136 7.14 4.01 -8.48
CA ILE A 136 6.65 5.29 -8.00
C ILE A 136 6.71 5.29 -6.48
N ASP A 137 7.11 6.42 -5.92
CA ASP A 137 7.08 6.64 -4.48
C ASP A 137 5.65 6.77 -3.97
N ARG A 138 5.36 6.16 -2.82
CA ARG A 138 4.09 6.38 -2.12
C ARG A 138 4.21 7.65 -1.29
N ALA A 139 3.35 8.61 -1.59
CA ALA A 139 3.26 9.85 -0.85
C ALA A 139 2.83 9.60 0.61
N GLN A 140 3.20 10.52 1.50
CA GLN A 140 2.74 10.45 2.89
C GLN A 140 1.21 10.54 2.92
N ARG A 141 0.59 9.73 3.77
CA ARG A 141 -0.88 9.60 3.95
C ARG A 141 -1.62 8.96 2.77
N ALA A 142 -0.94 8.55 1.70
CA ALA A 142 -1.58 7.85 0.59
C ALA A 142 -1.96 6.42 1.00
N ARG A 143 -3.26 6.14 0.92
CA ARG A 143 -3.89 4.84 1.25
C ARG A 143 -4.48 4.16 0.03
N TYR A 144 -4.83 4.95 -0.98
CA TYR A 144 -5.46 4.49 -2.21
C TYR A 144 -4.68 4.99 -3.41
N VAL A 145 -4.66 4.16 -4.45
CA VAL A 145 -4.03 4.44 -5.73
C VAL A 145 -5.08 4.27 -6.82
N GLY A 146 -5.41 5.38 -7.47
CA GLY A 146 -6.26 5.42 -8.64
C GLY A 146 -5.43 5.43 -9.91
N ILE A 147 -5.85 4.67 -10.92
CA ILE A 147 -5.25 4.65 -12.25
C ILE A 147 -6.33 5.10 -13.23
N VAL A 148 -6.00 6.08 -14.08
CA VAL A 148 -6.87 6.53 -15.17
C VAL A 148 -6.10 6.47 -16.48
N ALA A 149 -6.67 5.76 -17.45
CA ALA A 149 -6.18 5.68 -18.81
C ALA A 149 -6.99 6.60 -19.72
N GLY A 150 -6.37 7.63 -20.29
CA GLY A 150 -6.99 8.63 -21.16
C GLY A 150 -7.30 8.09 -22.56
N TYR A 151 -8.21 7.11 -22.65
CA TYR A 151 -8.78 6.67 -23.92
C TYR A 151 -9.59 7.79 -24.57
N TYR A 152 -9.72 7.75 -25.89
CA TYR A 152 -10.47 8.75 -26.67
C TYR A 152 -11.87 9.05 -26.12
N ASP A 153 -12.64 8.02 -25.78
CA ASP A 153 -13.99 8.18 -25.25
C ASP A 153 -14.02 8.53 -23.75
N ALA A 154 -12.90 8.38 -23.04
CA ALA A 154 -12.70 8.65 -21.61
C ALA A 154 -13.83 8.14 -20.67
N ASP A 155 -14.41 6.96 -20.99
CA ASP A 155 -15.47 6.35 -20.20
C ASP A 155 -14.91 5.82 -18.86
N GLY A 156 -15.34 6.40 -17.74
CA GLY A 156 -14.81 6.16 -16.40
C GLY A 156 -14.69 4.68 -16.03
N PRO A 157 -15.76 3.87 -16.07
CA PRO A 157 -15.72 2.44 -15.77
C PRO A 157 -14.77 1.63 -16.65
N ARG A 158 -14.46 2.09 -17.87
CA ARG A 158 -13.52 1.44 -18.79
C ARG A 158 -12.09 1.93 -18.65
N ALA A 159 -11.92 3.16 -18.17
CA ALA A 159 -10.67 3.90 -18.12
C ALA A 159 -10.07 3.99 -16.71
N ALA A 160 -10.84 3.76 -15.65
CA ALA A 160 -10.43 4.00 -14.27
C ALA A 160 -10.41 2.72 -13.42
N ARG A 161 -9.38 2.57 -12.58
CA ARG A 161 -9.24 1.46 -11.62
C ARG A 161 -8.73 2.00 -10.29
N LEU A 162 -9.28 1.51 -9.20
CA LEU A 162 -8.92 1.91 -7.85
C LEU A 162 -8.36 0.71 -7.09
N PHE A 163 -7.27 0.95 -6.36
CA PHE A 163 -6.60 -0.04 -5.51
C PHE A 163 -6.37 0.53 -4.12
N ASP A 164 -6.56 -0.28 -3.09
CA ASP A 164 -6.03 -0.01 -1.76
C ASP A 164 -4.55 -0.41 -1.69
N VAL A 165 -3.77 0.31 -0.89
CA VAL A 165 -2.40 -0.08 -0.60
C VAL A 165 -2.44 -1.22 0.44
N PRO A 166 -1.88 -2.40 0.14
CA PRO A 166 -2.02 -3.56 0.98
C PRO A 166 -1.30 -3.37 2.32
N LEU A 167 -1.85 -3.98 3.37
CA LEU A 167 -1.25 -4.02 4.70
C LEU A 167 -0.59 -5.38 4.95
N HIS A 168 0.62 -5.36 5.49
CA HIS A 168 1.24 -6.52 6.13
C HIS A 168 0.85 -6.54 7.60
N ILE A 169 0.34 -7.67 8.09
CA ILE A 169 -0.05 -7.82 9.50
C ILE A 169 0.81 -8.88 10.16
N ASP A 170 1.60 -8.44 11.12
CA ASP A 170 2.46 -9.28 11.94
C ASP A 170 1.78 -9.59 13.27
N LYS A 171 1.56 -10.88 13.52
CA LYS A 171 1.13 -11.37 14.83
C LYS A 171 2.36 -11.72 15.66
N ARG A 172 2.52 -11.10 16.82
CA ARG A 172 3.59 -11.43 17.79
C ARG A 172 3.01 -11.95 19.09
N GLY A 173 3.69 -12.93 19.69
CA GLY A 173 3.45 -13.41 21.04
C GLY A 173 2.76 -14.78 21.12
N TRP A 174 3.29 -15.64 22.01
CA TRP A 174 2.79 -17.01 22.24
C TRP A 174 1.65 -17.06 23.27
N PHE A 175 1.63 -16.13 24.23
CA PHE A 175 0.64 -16.07 25.32
C PHE A 175 -0.27 -14.83 25.26
N SER A 176 0.17 -13.73 24.65
CA SER A 176 -0.63 -12.54 24.36
C SER A 176 -0.35 -12.12 22.92
N SER A 177 -1.37 -12.09 22.08
CA SER A 177 -1.24 -11.75 20.66
C SER A 177 -1.25 -10.24 20.50
N THR A 178 -0.13 -9.67 20.09
CA THR A 178 -0.01 -8.25 19.69
C THR A 178 0.10 -8.20 18.17
N TYR A 179 -0.84 -7.52 17.53
CA TYR A 179 -0.82 -7.32 16.08
C TYR A 179 -0.10 -6.00 15.74
N ARG A 180 0.68 -6.00 14.66
CA ARG A 180 1.24 -4.79 14.04
C ARG A 180 0.88 -4.79 12.58
N ALA A 181 0.33 -3.68 12.08
CA ALA A 181 0.09 -3.50 10.66
C ALA A 181 1.05 -2.44 10.09
N ALA A 182 1.56 -2.69 8.89
CA ALA A 182 2.40 -1.76 8.15
C ALA A 182 2.05 -1.79 6.65
N PRO A 183 2.13 -0.66 5.93
CA PRO A 183 1.91 -0.65 4.49
C PRO A 183 2.97 -1.49 3.77
N ARG A 184 2.53 -2.33 2.83
CA ARG A 184 3.38 -3.10 1.93
C ARG A 184 3.49 -2.40 0.58
N THR A 185 4.50 -2.75 -0.20
CA THR A 185 4.60 -2.38 -1.62
C THR A 185 3.36 -2.89 -2.38
N LEU A 186 2.71 -2.01 -3.12
CA LEU A 186 1.63 -2.34 -4.03
C LEU A 186 2.22 -2.69 -5.41
N GLY A 187 2.03 -3.93 -5.85
CA GLY A 187 2.39 -4.38 -7.19
C GLY A 187 1.14 -4.52 -8.05
N LEU A 188 1.11 -3.91 -9.22
CA LEU A 188 -0.04 -3.93 -10.13
C LEU A 188 0.37 -4.47 -11.50
N ARG A 189 -0.43 -5.37 -12.06
CA ARG A 189 -0.39 -5.69 -13.49
C ARG A 189 -1.51 -4.98 -14.20
N LEU A 190 -1.16 -4.21 -15.22
CA LEU A 190 -2.07 -3.38 -15.99
C LEU A 190 -1.97 -3.72 -17.49
N ARG A 191 -3.08 -4.16 -18.08
CA ARG A 191 -3.18 -4.42 -19.52
C ARG A 191 -4.06 -3.40 -20.20
N LEU A 192 -3.47 -2.64 -21.11
CA LEU A 192 -4.13 -1.58 -21.85
C LEU A 192 -4.55 -2.08 -23.23
N GLY A 193 -5.85 -2.13 -23.48
CA GLY A 193 -6.43 -2.62 -24.73
C GLY A 193 -6.65 -1.52 -25.75
N ALA A 194 -7.51 -1.82 -26.74
CA ALA A 194 -7.82 -0.86 -27.79
C ALA A 194 -8.65 0.33 -27.30
N GLN A 195 -9.62 0.09 -26.43
CA GLN A 195 -10.58 1.10 -25.98
C GLN A 195 -10.82 1.09 -24.46
N SER A 196 -10.15 0.21 -23.72
CA SER A 196 -10.37 0.06 -22.28
C SER A 196 -9.20 -0.62 -21.58
N ILE A 197 -9.13 -0.45 -20.26
CA ILE A 197 -8.30 -1.26 -19.39
C ILE A 197 -8.88 -2.68 -19.36
N THR A 198 -8.21 -3.59 -20.06
CA THR A 198 -8.66 -4.99 -20.21
C THR A 198 -8.42 -5.83 -18.97
N ASP A 199 -7.40 -5.50 -18.19
CA ASP A 199 -7.05 -6.19 -16.97
C ASP A 199 -6.24 -5.24 -16.07
N ALA A 200 -6.58 -5.24 -14.78
CA ALA A 200 -5.92 -4.44 -13.77
C ALA A 200 -6.10 -5.12 -12.42
N ARG A 201 -5.01 -5.64 -11.85
CA ARG A 201 -5.06 -6.40 -10.61
C ARG A 201 -3.78 -6.25 -9.80
N GLU A 202 -3.89 -6.44 -8.49
CA GLU A 202 -2.72 -6.66 -7.65
C GLU A 202 -2.00 -7.93 -8.10
N ALA A 203 -0.68 -7.84 -8.23
CA ALA A 203 0.18 -8.94 -8.60
C ALA A 203 1.53 -8.81 -7.92
N GLN A 204 2.10 -9.95 -7.51
CA GLN A 204 3.50 -9.98 -7.12
C GLN A 204 4.35 -9.85 -8.39
N LEU A 205 5.05 -8.74 -8.50
CA LEU A 205 5.86 -8.43 -9.68
C LEU A 205 7.31 -8.88 -9.45
N ASN A 206 7.80 -9.77 -10.31
CA ASN A 206 9.20 -10.18 -10.33
C ASN A 206 10.02 -9.14 -11.13
N LEU A 207 10.08 -7.92 -10.63
CA LEU A 207 10.84 -6.83 -11.23
C LEU A 207 12.19 -6.67 -10.53
N PRO A 208 13.26 -6.30 -11.26
CA PRO A 208 14.54 -6.01 -10.64
C PRO A 208 14.39 -4.91 -9.59
N PRO A 209 15.18 -4.95 -8.51
CA PRO A 209 15.07 -3.98 -7.42
C PRO A 209 15.25 -2.55 -7.97
N PRO A 210 14.46 -1.59 -7.47
CA PRO A 210 14.63 -0.18 -7.78
C PRO A 210 16.05 0.27 -7.41
N GLY A 211 16.76 0.86 -8.36
CA GLY A 211 18.18 1.23 -8.20
C GLY A 211 19.17 0.34 -8.95
N ALA A 212 18.73 -0.78 -9.53
CA ALA A 212 19.50 -1.45 -10.57
C ALA A 212 19.65 -0.51 -11.79
N ARG A 213 20.80 -0.55 -12.47
CA ARG A 213 21.13 0.29 -13.67
C ARG A 213 20.12 0.19 -14.82
N ALA A 214 19.17 -0.73 -14.76
CA ALA A 214 18.13 -0.92 -15.75
C ALA A 214 16.98 0.13 -15.64
N TRP A 215 16.87 0.83 -14.51
CA TRP A 215 15.82 1.83 -14.30
C TRP A 215 16.24 3.22 -14.79
N THR A 216 15.37 3.89 -15.55
CA THR A 216 15.54 5.28 -16.01
C THR A 216 14.60 6.20 -15.25
N THR A 217 15.11 7.30 -14.70
CA THR A 217 14.28 8.30 -14.02
C THR A 217 13.53 9.16 -15.03
N LEU A 218 12.23 9.32 -14.83
CA LEU A 218 11.38 10.23 -15.60
C LEU A 218 11.30 11.59 -14.93
N ASP A 219 10.93 12.63 -15.70
CA ASP A 219 10.73 14.00 -15.18
C ASP A 219 9.67 14.08 -14.07
N SER A 220 8.79 13.07 -14.01
CA SER A 220 7.80 12.90 -12.96
C SER A 220 8.35 12.41 -11.61
N GLY A 221 9.65 12.11 -11.53
CA GLY A 221 10.31 11.53 -10.35
C GLY A 221 10.16 10.00 -10.24
N ALA A 222 9.28 9.40 -11.02
CA ALA A 222 9.15 7.95 -11.10
C ALA A 222 10.26 7.32 -11.95
N LYS A 223 10.51 6.04 -11.73
CA LYS A 223 11.49 5.27 -12.50
C LYS A 223 10.75 4.36 -13.47
N THR A 224 11.23 4.24 -14.70
CA THR A 224 10.71 3.34 -15.72
C THR A 224 11.74 2.30 -16.10
N LEU A 225 11.27 1.10 -16.45
CA LEU A 225 12.05 0.00 -16.96
C LEU A 225 11.34 -0.54 -18.21
N THR A 226 11.99 -0.48 -19.36
CA THR A 226 11.51 -1.16 -20.56
C THR A 226 11.68 -2.67 -20.36
N LEU A 227 10.59 -3.42 -20.52
CA LEU A 227 10.60 -4.87 -20.40
C LEU A 227 10.79 -5.50 -21.78
N PRO A 228 11.60 -6.56 -21.89
CA PRO A 228 11.73 -7.30 -23.13
C PRO A 228 10.39 -7.94 -23.52
N SER A 229 10.24 -8.22 -24.80
CA SER A 229 9.08 -8.92 -25.32
C SER A 229 8.97 -10.30 -24.66
N ALA A 230 7.77 -10.82 -24.45
CA ALA A 230 7.57 -12.14 -23.82
C ALA A 230 8.25 -13.25 -24.64
N ASP A 231 8.36 -13.02 -25.95
CA ASP A 231 9.03 -13.92 -26.90
C ASP A 231 10.57 -13.90 -26.74
N GLU A 232 11.17 -12.81 -26.24
CA GLU A 232 12.61 -12.71 -25.96
C GLU A 232 12.98 -13.42 -24.65
N ASN A 233 12.14 -13.34 -23.63
CA ASN A 233 12.38 -14.02 -22.35
C ASN A 233 12.26 -15.54 -22.44
N ALA A 234 11.47 -16.06 -23.39
CA ALA A 234 11.41 -17.50 -23.67
C ALA A 234 12.72 -18.03 -24.28
N ASN A 235 13.43 -17.20 -25.07
CA ASN A 235 14.69 -17.59 -25.71
C ASN A 235 15.89 -17.44 -24.75
N ALA A 236 15.87 -16.46 -23.85
CA ALA A 236 16.95 -16.26 -22.87
C ALA A 236 17.06 -17.39 -21.83
N ASN A 237 15.98 -18.14 -21.58
CA ASN A 237 15.95 -19.25 -20.62
C ASN A 237 16.13 -20.64 -21.27
N GLY A 238 16.39 -20.70 -22.59
CA GLY A 238 16.62 -21.95 -23.35
C GLY A 238 18.09 -22.24 -23.68
N GLY A 239 19.01 -21.35 -23.28
CA GLY A 239 20.44 -21.47 -23.57
C GLY A 239 21.21 -22.20 -22.46
N GLY A 240 20.96 -23.50 -22.29
CA GLY A 240 21.69 -24.28 -21.30
C GLY A 240 21.65 -25.78 -21.60
N ASN A 241 22.76 -26.27 -22.14
CA ASN A 241 23.19 -27.67 -22.26
C ASN A 241 23.00 -28.35 -23.63
N ARG A 242 23.92 -28.06 -24.54
CA ARG A 242 24.38 -29.02 -25.57
C ARG A 242 25.90 -29.10 -25.49
N ASP A 243 26.39 -29.67 -24.40
CA ASP A 243 27.76 -30.16 -24.34
C ASP A 243 27.79 -31.61 -24.81
N SER A 244 28.50 -31.79 -25.93
CA SER A 244 29.44 -32.88 -26.22
C SER A 244 29.12 -34.28 -25.66
N ASN A 245 28.83 -35.21 -26.57
CA ASN A 245 29.40 -36.55 -26.46
C ASN A 245 29.75 -37.07 -27.87
N GLU A 246 30.98 -36.80 -28.25
CA GLU A 246 31.72 -37.49 -29.29
C GLU A 246 32.55 -38.59 -28.60
N ASN A 247 32.54 -39.78 -29.19
CA ASN A 247 33.36 -40.98 -28.91
C ASN A 247 32.90 -41.92 -27.79
N ASP A 248 32.26 -43.03 -28.18
CA ASP A 248 32.86 -44.37 -28.05
C ASP A 248 31.85 -45.45 -28.51
N GLU A 249 32.01 -45.98 -29.73
CA GLU A 249 31.82 -47.42 -29.97
C GLU A 249 32.44 -47.84 -31.31
N ALA A 250 33.72 -48.21 -31.26
CA ALA A 250 34.35 -49.03 -32.29
C ALA A 250 34.37 -50.50 -31.84
N ALA A 251 33.95 -51.36 -32.79
CA ALA A 251 34.32 -52.77 -32.96
C ALA A 251 33.45 -53.87 -32.30
N ALA A 252 32.59 -54.50 -33.12
CA ALA A 252 32.61 -55.96 -33.34
C ALA A 252 31.86 -56.39 -34.63
N ARG A 253 32.62 -56.93 -35.61
CA ARG A 253 32.43 -58.17 -36.43
C ARG A 253 31.00 -58.49 -36.99
N ALA A 254 30.73 -58.88 -38.24
CA ALA A 254 31.47 -59.45 -39.38
C ALA A 254 30.56 -59.44 -40.65
N PRO A 255 31.04 -59.73 -41.88
CA PRO A 255 30.22 -59.71 -43.10
C PRO A 255 29.73 -61.11 -43.51
N LEU A 256 28.52 -61.20 -44.07
CA LEU A 256 28.09 -62.35 -44.86
C LEU A 256 27.33 -61.87 -46.10
N LYS A 257 27.95 -62.13 -47.26
CA LYS A 257 27.36 -62.04 -48.59
C LYS A 257 26.23 -63.08 -48.75
N ARG A 258 25.20 -62.71 -49.50
CA ARG A 258 24.54 -63.60 -50.45
C ARG A 258 24.23 -62.84 -51.73
#